data_AF-A0A7G3BLQ2-F1
#
_entry.id   AF-A0A7G3BLQ2-F1
#
_cell.length_a   1.000
_cell.length_b   1.000
_cell.length_c   1.000
_cell.angle_alpha   90.00
_cell.angle_beta   90.00
_cell.angle_gamma   90.00
#
_symmetry.space_group_name_H-M   'P 1'
#
loop_
_entity.id
_entity.type
_entity.pdbx_description
1 polymer ?
#
loop_
_entity_poly.entity_id
_entity_poly.type
_entity_poly.pdbx_seq_one_letter_code
_entity_poly.pdbx_strand_id
1 'polypeptide(L)'
;MVDISHKRHIAKSITWRIVGTIDTIILSWIISGDPFVGLKIGMAEVVTKMIFYYFHERAWFKINLSKDGKILESRKRHIAKTFTWRIVGTMDTMIIAWIISGNPLTGLKIGFAEVVTKMLLYYFHERIWYKINFGLSERKK
;
A
#
# COMPACT_ATOMS: atom_id res chain seq x y z
N MET A 1 -22.66 18.92 -8.28
CA MET A 1 -23.01 18.01 -7.17
C MET A 1 -21.73 17.69 -6.43
N VAL A 2 -21.62 18.10 -5.16
CA VAL A 2 -20.45 17.78 -4.34
C VAL A 2 -20.51 16.28 -4.08
N ASP A 3 -19.54 15.52 -4.59
CA ASP A 3 -19.48 14.07 -4.40
C ASP A 3 -19.28 13.76 -2.91
N ILE A 4 -20.36 13.34 -2.26
CA ILE A 4 -20.50 13.17 -0.81
C ILE A 4 -19.52 12.11 -0.27
N SER A 5 -18.93 11.29 -1.16
CA SER A 5 -18.00 10.20 -0.85
C SER A 5 -16.57 10.63 -0.51
N HIS A 6 -16.16 11.87 -0.77
CA HIS A 6 -14.76 12.31 -0.58
C HIS A 6 -14.26 12.11 0.87
N LYS A 7 -15.09 12.49 1.86
CA LYS A 7 -14.75 12.34 3.29
C LYS A 7 -14.52 10.87 3.67
N ARG A 8 -15.33 9.97 3.12
CA ARG A 8 -15.21 8.53 3.34
C ARG A 8 -13.92 7.98 2.76
N HIS A 9 -13.57 8.34 1.52
CA HIS A 9 -12.35 7.85 0.86
C HIS A 9 -11.07 8.33 1.54
N ILE A 10 -11.04 9.58 2.01
CA ILE A 10 -9.92 10.10 2.80
C ILE A 10 -9.78 9.31 4.11
N ALA A 11 -10.88 9.11 4.84
CA ALA A 11 -10.86 8.34 6.09
C ALA A 11 -10.46 6.88 5.88
N LYS A 12 -10.94 6.22 4.82
CA LYS A 12 -10.51 4.86 4.44
C LYS A 12 -9.01 4.80 4.15
N SER A 13 -8.48 5.81 3.47
CA SER A 13 -7.06 5.88 3.15
C SER A 13 -6.20 6.07 4.39
N ILE A 14 -6.57 6.98 5.30
CA ILE A 14 -5.84 7.19 6.56
C ILE A 14 -5.90 5.93 7.44
N THR A 15 -7.09 5.36 7.64
CA THR A 15 -7.24 4.14 8.45
C THR A 15 -6.47 2.96 7.86
N TRP A 16 -6.47 2.81 6.54
CA TRP A 16 -5.67 1.77 5.88
C TRP A 16 -4.17 1.99 6.06
N ARG A 17 -3.69 3.23 5.97
CA ARG A 17 -2.27 3.54 6.21
C ARG A 17 -1.84 3.20 7.63
N ILE A 18 -2.68 3.47 8.62
CA ILE A 18 -2.41 3.12 10.01
C ILE A 18 -2.35 1.60 10.17
N VAL A 19 -3.39 0.88 9.75
CA VAL A 19 -3.47 -0.59 9.88
C VAL A 19 -2.30 -1.27 9.17
N GLY A 20 -2.02 -0.87 7.93
CA GLY A 20 -0.94 -1.47 7.14
C GLY A 20 0.46 -1.18 7.69
N THR A 21 0.67 -0.02 8.32
CA THR A 21 1.97 0.30 8.95
C THR A 21 2.16 -0.50 10.23
N ILE A 22 1.10 -0.62 11.04
CA ILE A 22 1.12 -1.45 12.25
C ILE A 22 1.39 -2.91 11.91
N ASP A 23 0.75 -3.44 10.85
CA ASP A 23 0.99 -4.80 10.37
C ASP A 23 2.47 -5.04 10.03
N THR A 24 3.08 -4.14 9.24
CA THR A 24 4.51 -4.23 8.90
C THR A 24 5.39 -4.21 10.16
N ILE A 25 5.12 -3.31 11.13
CA ILE A 25 5.91 -3.22 12.37
C ILE A 25 5.80 -4.52 13.17
N ILE A 26 4.58 -5.06 13.33
CA ILE A 26 4.33 -6.28 14.09
C ILE A 26 4.97 -7.49 13.41
N LEU A 27 4.76 -7.66 12.10
CA LEU A 27 5.36 -8.76 11.35
C LEU A 27 6.88 -8.70 11.39
N SER A 28 7.44 -7.51 11.19
CA SER A 28 8.88 -7.31 11.23
C SER A 28 9.45 -7.61 12.61
N TRP A 29 8.76 -7.20 13.68
CA TRP A 29 9.14 -7.56 15.04
C TRP A 29 9.09 -9.09 15.24
N ILE A 30 7.97 -9.74 14.92
CA ILE A 30 7.80 -11.19 15.14
C ILE A 30 8.87 -11.99 14.36
N ILE A 31 9.16 -11.59 13.12
CA ILE A 31 10.08 -12.33 12.25
C ILE A 31 11.55 -12.06 12.61
N SER A 32 11.89 -10.82 12.99
CA SER A 32 13.27 -10.46 13.36
C SER A 32 13.61 -10.78 14.82
N GLY A 33 12.61 -10.89 15.69
CA GLY A 33 12.77 -11.02 17.14
C GLY A 33 13.04 -9.70 17.87
N ASP A 34 13.19 -8.58 17.17
CA ASP A 34 13.54 -7.28 17.75
C ASP A 34 12.47 -6.20 17.41
N PRO A 35 11.81 -5.60 18.42
CA PRO A 35 10.83 -4.54 18.19
C PRO A 35 11.45 -3.28 17.57
N PHE A 36 12.72 -2.98 17.84
CA PHE A 36 13.40 -1.83 17.26
C PHE A 36 13.65 -2.00 15.75
N VAL A 37 13.96 -3.23 15.31
CA VAL A 37 14.04 -3.55 13.88
C VAL A 37 12.68 -3.36 13.21
N GLY A 38 11.60 -3.85 13.82
CA GLY A 38 10.25 -3.68 13.28
C GLY A 38 9.82 -2.21 13.15
N LEU A 39 10.12 -1.39 14.17
CA LEU A 39 9.83 0.03 14.13
C LEU A 39 10.62 0.76 13.03
N LYS A 40 11.92 0.47 12.90
CA LYS A 40 12.78 1.07 11.86
C LYS A 40 12.28 0.71 10.46
N ILE A 41 11.91 -0.55 10.22
CA ILE A 41 11.36 -1.00 8.93
C ILE A 41 10.06 -0.27 8.63
N GLY A 42 9.12 -0.24 9.58
CA GLY A 42 7.82 0.42 9.39
C GLY A 42 7.95 1.92 9.08
N MET A 43 8.83 2.63 9.80
CA MET A 43 9.10 4.05 9.53
C MET A 43 9.77 4.28 8.17
N ALA A 44 10.78 3.46 7.83
CA ALA A 44 11.47 3.57 6.56
C ALA A 44 10.49 3.35 5.39
N GLU A 45 9.66 2.31 5.46
CA GLU A 45 8.67 1.98 4.43
C GLU A 45 7.69 3.12 4.14
N VAL A 46 7.21 3.81 5.17
CA VAL A 46 6.27 4.92 5.00
C VAL A 46 6.91 6.01 4.13
N VAL A 47 8.19 6.33 4.38
CA VAL A 47 8.92 7.35 3.64
C VAL A 47 9.28 6.86 2.23
N THR A 48 9.88 5.67 2.11
CA THR A 48 10.34 5.15 0.81
C THR A 48 9.18 4.87 -0.13
N LYS A 49 8.07 4.30 0.35
CA LYS A 49 6.91 4.04 -0.50
C LYS A 49 6.25 5.33 -0.98
N MET A 50 6.27 6.42 -0.21
CA MET A 50 5.79 7.71 -0.71
C MET A 50 6.66 8.22 -1.86
N ILE A 51 7.99 8.16 -1.69
CA ILE A 51 8.96 8.60 -2.70
C ILE A 51 8.83 7.74 -3.97
N PHE A 52 8.86 6.42 -3.84
CA PHE A 52 8.75 5.50 -4.97
C PHE A 52 7.39 5.55 -5.64
N TYR A 53 6.30 5.73 -4.89
CA TYR A 53 4.99 5.89 -5.50
C TYR A 53 4.91 7.16 -6.34
N TYR A 54 5.46 8.28 -5.84
CA TYR A 54 5.56 9.50 -6.61
C TYR A 54 6.33 9.28 -7.93
N PHE A 55 7.54 8.70 -7.87
CA PHE A 55 8.32 8.44 -9.07
C PHE A 55 7.64 7.45 -10.02
N HIS A 56 6.97 6.43 -9.49
CA HIS A 56 6.18 5.48 -10.27
C HIS A 56 5.06 6.18 -11.03
N GLU A 57 4.29 7.04 -10.37
CA GLU A 57 3.25 7.85 -11.02
C GLU A 57 3.85 8.80 -12.05
N ARG A 58 4.99 9.45 -11.77
CA ARG A 58 5.67 10.33 -12.74
C ARG A 58 6.18 9.56 -13.96
N ALA A 59 6.71 8.35 -13.77
CA ALA A 59 7.13 7.49 -14.87
C ALA A 59 5.91 7.09 -15.73
N TRP A 60 4.82 6.65 -15.10
CA TRP A 60 3.57 6.31 -15.81
C TRP A 60 2.86 7.50 -16.45
N PHE A 61 3.07 8.71 -15.95
CA PHE A 61 2.60 9.94 -16.58
C PHE A 61 3.38 10.25 -17.86
N LYS A 62 4.72 10.06 -17.84
CA LYS A 62 5.58 10.24 -19.00
C LYS A 62 5.38 9.15 -20.07
N ILE A 63 5.11 7.92 -19.64
CA ILE A 63 4.78 6.80 -20.54
C ILE A 63 3.35 6.99 -21.05
N ASN A 64 3.20 7.84 -22.06
CA ASN A 64 1.94 8.04 -22.76
C ASN A 64 1.74 6.87 -23.74
N LEU A 65 0.83 5.94 -23.42
CA LEU A 65 0.52 4.76 -24.25
C LEU A 65 -0.35 5.10 -25.48
N SER A 66 -0.56 6.38 -25.78
CA SER A 66 -1.42 6.84 -26.86
C SER A 66 -0.60 7.51 -27.95
N LYS A 67 -0.67 6.96 -29.17
CA LYS A 67 0.00 7.50 -30.36
C LYS A 67 -0.51 8.92 -30.74
N ASP A 68 -1.67 9.32 -30.21
CA ASP A 68 -2.34 10.59 -30.57
C ASP A 68 -2.26 11.67 -29.47
N GLY A 69 -1.38 11.53 -28.48
CA GLY A 69 -1.21 12.51 -27.41
C GLY A 69 -2.35 12.60 -26.40
N LYS A 70 -3.49 11.93 -26.62
CA LYS A 70 -4.59 11.84 -25.65
C LYS A 70 -4.29 10.81 -24.57
N ILE A 71 -4.25 11.21 -23.30
CA ILE A 71 -4.13 10.28 -22.15
C ILE A 71 -5.38 9.40 -22.13
N LEU A 72 -5.30 8.21 -22.69
CA LEU A 72 -6.38 7.23 -22.62
C LEU A 72 -6.25 6.43 -21.33
N GLU A 73 -7.20 6.62 -20.42
CA GLU A 73 -7.43 5.76 -19.25
C GLU A 73 -7.87 4.36 -19.73
N SER A 74 -6.90 3.52 -20.11
CA SER A 74 -7.16 2.13 -20.48
C SER A 74 -7.16 1.24 -19.24
N ARG A 75 -8.14 0.34 -19.12
CA ARG A 75 -8.17 -0.72 -18.08
C ARG A 75 -6.84 -1.48 -18.00
N LYS A 76 -6.18 -1.71 -19.14
CA LYS A 76 -4.87 -2.37 -19.22
C LYS A 76 -3.78 -1.58 -18.48
N ARG A 77 -3.78 -0.25 -18.59
CA ARG A 77 -2.83 0.63 -17.89
C ARG A 77 -3.03 0.55 -16.38
N HIS A 78 -4.27 0.58 -15.89
CA HIS A 78 -4.54 0.47 -14.45
C HIS A 78 -4.11 -0.87 -13.85
N ILE A 79 -4.35 -1.97 -14.57
CA ILE A 79 -3.88 -3.30 -14.17
C ILE A 79 -2.34 -3.33 -14.15
N ALA A 80 -1.68 -2.82 -15.19
CA ALA A 80 -0.22 -2.76 -15.27
C ALA A 80 0.40 -1.87 -14.17
N LYS A 81 -0.18 -0.69 -13.89
CA LYS A 81 0.21 0.18 -12.78
C LYS A 81 0.11 -0.54 -11.44
N THR A 82 -0.98 -1.27 -11.23
CA THR A 82 -1.18 -2.04 -9.99
C THR A 82 -0.12 -3.13 -9.86
N PHE A 83 0.09 -3.94 -10.90
CA PHE A 83 1.06 -5.03 -10.86
C PHE A 83 2.50 -4.53 -10.68
N THR A 84 2.89 -3.50 -11.44
CA THR A 84 4.22 -2.87 -11.30
C THR A 84 4.43 -2.26 -9.92
N TRP A 85 3.42 -1.59 -9.36
CA TRP A 85 3.51 -1.07 -7.99
C TRP A 85 3.65 -2.17 -6.95
N ARG A 86 2.93 -3.30 -7.11
CA ARG A 86 3.05 -4.44 -6.21
C ARG A 86 4.45 -5.03 -6.21
N ILE A 87 5.10 -5.13 -7.37
CA ILE A 87 6.48 -5.61 -7.47
C ILE A 87 7.42 -4.61 -6.78
N VAL A 88 7.39 -3.34 -7.18
CA VAL A 88 8.29 -2.31 -6.64
C VAL A 88 8.14 -2.17 -5.13
N GLY A 89 6.91 -2.09 -4.62
CA GLY A 89 6.66 -1.93 -3.19
C GLY A 89 7.03 -3.15 -2.35
N THR A 90 6.89 -4.36 -2.90
CA THR A 90 7.30 -5.59 -2.20
C THR A 90 8.82 -5.72 -2.17
N MET A 91 9.49 -5.42 -3.29
CA MET A 91 10.95 -5.40 -3.35
C MET A 91 11.54 -4.35 -2.40
N ASP A 92 10.92 -3.16 -2.32
CA ASP A 92 11.31 -2.12 -1.38
C ASP A 92 11.30 -2.63 0.06
N THR A 93 10.19 -3.23 0.52
CA THR A 93 10.10 -3.83 1.86
C THR A 93 11.17 -4.90 2.07
N MET A 94 11.38 -5.82 1.11
CA MET A 94 12.38 -6.88 1.24
C MET A 94 13.80 -6.32 1.38
N ILE A 95 14.16 -5.30 0.60
CA ILE A 95 15.47 -4.67 0.61
C ILE A 95 15.68 -3.89 1.91
N ILE A 96 14.71 -3.06 2.32
CA ILE A 96 14.77 -2.31 3.58
C ILE A 96 14.89 -3.26 4.76
N ALA A 97 14.06 -4.28 4.81
CA ALA A 97 14.06 -5.26 5.88
C ALA A 97 15.37 -6.06 5.92
N TRP A 98 15.95 -6.41 4.77
CA TRP A 98 17.28 -7.01 4.70
C TRP A 98 18.33 -6.04 5.26
N ILE A 99 18.41 -4.81 4.78
CA ILE A 99 19.43 -3.84 5.21
C ILE A 99 19.35 -3.59 6.72
N ILE A 100 18.14 -3.42 7.27
CA ILE A 100 17.95 -3.10 8.68
C ILE A 100 18.18 -4.33 9.58
N SER A 101 17.74 -5.52 9.16
CA SER A 101 17.93 -6.74 9.95
C SER A 101 19.30 -7.39 9.78
N GLY A 102 20.06 -7.00 8.74
CA GLY A 102 21.32 -7.62 8.34
C GLY A 102 21.17 -9.01 7.69
N ASN A 103 19.96 -9.55 7.55
CA ASN A 103 19.72 -10.89 7.05
C ASN A 103 18.76 -10.90 5.83
N PRO A 104 19.20 -11.33 4.65
CA PRO A 104 18.35 -11.39 3.45
C PRO A 104 17.12 -12.29 3.62
N LEU A 105 17.26 -13.40 4.36
CA LEU A 105 16.16 -14.34 4.60
C LEU A 105 15.07 -13.71 5.47
N THR A 106 15.43 -12.86 6.43
CA THR A 106 14.48 -12.09 7.24
C THR A 106 13.70 -11.11 6.37
N GLY A 107 14.39 -10.38 5.49
CA GLY A 107 13.73 -9.46 4.55
C GLY A 107 12.76 -10.16 3.60
N LEU A 108 13.15 -11.33 3.08
CA LEU A 108 12.28 -12.14 2.22
C LEU A 108 11.04 -12.64 2.98
N LYS A 109 11.21 -13.15 4.20
CA LYS A 109 10.08 -13.59 5.06
C LYS A 109 9.11 -12.45 5.35
N ILE A 110 9.62 -11.26 5.68
CA ILE A 110 8.79 -10.07 5.94
C ILE A 110 8.02 -9.67 4.68
N GLY A 111 8.70 -9.58 3.54
CA GLY A 111 8.06 -9.20 2.27
C GLY A 111 6.95 -10.17 1.85
N PHE A 112 7.18 -11.49 1.97
CA PHE A 112 6.14 -12.48 1.67
C PHE A 112 4.98 -12.43 2.67
N ALA A 113 5.27 -12.33 3.96
CA ALA A 113 4.24 -12.24 4.99
C ALA A 113 3.35 -11.01 4.75
N GLU A 114 3.95 -9.86 4.47
CA GLU A 114 3.25 -8.61 4.18
C GLU A 114 2.26 -8.74 3.02
N VAL A 115 2.65 -9.40 1.92
CA VAL A 115 1.77 -9.58 0.76
C VAL A 115 0.50 -10.34 1.17
N VAL A 116 0.65 -11.41 1.95
CA VAL A 116 -0.47 -12.24 2.40
C VAL A 116 -1.32 -11.52 3.45
N THR A 117 -0.70 -10.95 4.48
CA THR A 117 -1.43 -10.29 5.58
C THR A 117 -2.16 -9.05 5.07
N LYS A 118 -1.53 -8.21 4.25
CA LYS A 118 -2.20 -7.01 3.73
C LYS A 118 -3.36 -7.33 2.81
N MET A 119 -3.34 -8.45 2.08
CA MET A 119 -4.53 -8.90 1.33
C MET A 119 -5.69 -9.23 2.27
N LEU A 120 -5.44 -10.01 3.32
CA LEU A 120 -6.46 -10.40 4.30
C LEU A 120 -6.98 -9.19 5.09
N LEU A 121 -6.07 -8.37 5.61
CA LEU A 121 -6.41 -7.16 6.37
C LEU A 121 -7.18 -6.15 5.52
N TYR A 122 -6.81 -5.98 4.25
CA TYR A 122 -7.53 -5.08 3.35
C TYR A 122 -8.97 -5.56 3.11
N TYR A 123 -9.15 -6.86 2.91
CA TYR A 123 -10.48 -7.43 2.79
C TYR A 123 -11.33 -7.14 4.04
N PHE A 124 -10.81 -7.42 5.24
CA PHE A 124 -11.54 -7.14 6.48
C PHE A 124 -11.79 -5.64 6.69
N HIS A 125 -10.82 -4.79 6.38
CA HIS A 125 -10.95 -3.33 6.43
C HIS A 125 -12.11 -2.86 5.54
N GLU A 126 -12.17 -3.35 4.29
CA GLU A 126 -13.28 -3.06 3.38
C GLU A 126 -14.62 -3.57 3.91
N ARG A 127 -14.68 -4.78 4.47
CA ARG A 127 -15.91 -5.35 5.06
C ARG A 127 -16.40 -4.56 6.27
N ILE A 128 -15.49 -4.08 7.12
CA ILE A 128 -15.83 -3.22 8.26
C ILE A 128 -16.35 -1.87 7.75
N TRP A 129 -15.65 -1.26 6.79
CA TRP A 129 -16.11 -0.01 6.17
C TRP A 129 -17.46 -0.16 5.48
N TYR A 130 -17.74 -1.30 4.84
CA TYR A 130 -19.05 -1.60 4.26
C TYR A 130 -20.17 -1.55 5.30
N LYS A 131 -19.88 -1.84 6.57
CA LYS A 131 -20.80 -1.73 7.73
C LYS A 131 -20.82 -0.35 8.41
N ILE A 132 -20.02 0.62 7.96
CA ILE A 132 -20.03 2.01 8.45
C ILE A 132 -20.67 2.99 7.46
N ASN A 133 -21.51 3.92 7.95
CA ASN A 133 -22.26 4.91 7.15
C ASN A 133 -21.56 6.21 6.83
N PHE A 134 -20.40 6.40 7.45
CA PHE A 134 -19.67 7.63 7.36
C PHE A 134 -19.43 8.05 5.90
N GLY A 135 -19.82 9.30 5.58
CA GLY A 135 -19.66 9.92 4.27
C GLY A 135 -20.54 9.35 3.15
N LEU A 136 -21.65 8.67 3.48
CA LEU A 136 -22.66 8.23 2.51
C LEU A 136 -23.88 9.16 2.60
N SER A 137 -24.47 9.50 1.44
CA SER A 137 -25.67 10.34 1.36
C SER A 137 -26.96 9.60 1.71
N GLU A 138 -27.00 8.29 1.48
CA GLU A 138 -28.00 7.39 2.03
C GLU A 138 -27.33 6.07 2.44
N ARG A 139 -27.73 5.53 3.59
CA ARG A 139 -27.66 4.09 3.82
C ARG A 139 -29.05 3.58 4.16
N LYS A 140 -29.64 2.85 3.23
CA LYS A 140 -30.87 2.10 3.51
C LYS A 140 -30.56 0.99 4.53
N LYS A 141 -31.46 0.89 5.51
CA LYS A 141 -31.50 -0.16 6.54
C LYS A 141 -31.39 -1.54 5.92
#